data_AF-A0A965UXF3-F1
#
_entry.id   AF-A0A965UXF3-F1
#
_cell.length_a   1.000
_cell.length_b   1.000
_cell.length_c   1.000
_cell.angle_alpha   90.00
_cell.angle_beta   90.00
_cell.angle_gamma   90.00
#
_symmetry.space_group_name_H-M   'P 1'
#
loop_
_entity.id
_entity.type
_entity.pdbx_description
1 polymer ?
#
loop_
_entity_poly.entity_id
_entity_poly.type
_entity_poly.pdbx_seq_one_letter_code
_entity_poly.pdbx_strand_id
1 'polypeptide(L)'
;MTKDEKKHLNKLSAIGCVLCHLQGTPGSPSEIHHPRKGTGMGQKASHYDAIPLCPEHHRGATGIHGMGVKAFTAHYDIDEAGLLHITRRLVAHNDHLSVGWRKSAQVD
;
A
#
# COMPACT_ATOMS: atom_id res chain seq x y z
N MET A 1 6.82 16.02 5.79
CA MET A 1 6.52 14.78 6.53
C MET A 1 6.41 15.08 8.01
N THR A 2 5.22 15.00 8.57
CA THR A 2 4.93 15.10 10.01
C THR A 2 5.24 13.78 10.73
N LYS A 3 5.15 13.77 12.07
CA LYS A 3 5.30 12.55 12.88
C LYS A 3 4.23 11.51 12.55
N ASP A 4 2.99 11.95 12.33
CA ASP A 4 1.87 11.06 12.01
C ASP A 4 1.97 10.50 10.59
N GLU A 5 2.41 11.32 9.63
CA GLU A 5 2.71 10.85 8.28
C GLU A 5 3.83 9.81 8.29
N LYS A 6 4.90 10.05 9.05
CA LYS A 6 5.98 9.06 9.21
C LYS A 6 5.47 7.76 9.83
N LYS A 7 4.62 7.85 10.87
CA LYS A 7 4.00 6.68 11.50
C LYS A 7 3.14 5.91 10.50
N HIS A 8 2.35 6.61 9.68
CA HIS A 8 1.55 5.98 8.63
C HIS A 8 2.42 5.26 7.59
N LEU A 9 3.44 5.93 7.04
CA LEU A 9 4.36 5.30 6.08
C LEU A 9 5.08 4.08 6.67
N ASN A 10 5.46 4.11 7.94
CA ASN A 10 6.04 2.95 8.62
C ASN A 10 5.06 1.77 8.68
N LYS A 11 3.76 2.01 8.88
CA LYS A 11 2.74 0.95 8.81
C LYS A 11 2.68 0.35 7.41
N LEU A 12 2.74 1.19 6.37
CA LEU A 12 2.76 0.72 4.98
C LEU A 12 3.98 -0.15 4.71
N SER A 13 5.18 0.29 5.12
CA SER A 13 6.41 -0.49 4.98
C SER A 13 6.36 -1.83 5.72
N ALA A 14 5.68 -1.89 6.87
CA ALA A 14 5.50 -3.12 7.64
C ALA A 14 4.50 -4.10 7.02
N ILE A 15 3.52 -3.63 6.23
CA ILE A 15 2.63 -4.50 5.44
C ILE A 15 3.43 -5.19 4.31
N GLY A 16 4.41 -4.50 3.75
CA GLY A 16 5.13 -4.96 2.57
C GLY A 16 4.33 -4.74 1.30
N CYS A 17 4.80 -5.31 0.19
CA CYS A 17 4.19 -5.07 -1.12
C CYS A 17 2.73 -5.53 -1.18
N VAL A 18 1.81 -4.60 -1.40
CA VAL A 18 0.37 -4.92 -1.47
C VAL A 18 0.04 -5.83 -2.65
N LEU A 19 0.76 -5.70 -3.78
CA LEU A 19 0.55 -6.58 -4.93
C LEU A 19 1.07 -8.00 -4.66
N CYS A 20 2.24 -8.16 -4.03
CA CYS A 20 2.72 -9.47 -3.59
C CYS A 20 1.74 -10.11 -2.60
N HIS A 21 1.12 -9.32 -1.71
CA HIS A 21 0.07 -9.82 -0.81
C HIS A 21 -1.14 -10.38 -1.59
N LEU A 22 -1.57 -9.73 -2.67
CA LEU A 22 -2.66 -10.23 -3.51
C LEU A 22 -2.27 -11.49 -4.30
N GLN A 23 -1.00 -11.60 -4.68
CA GLN A 23 -0.43 -12.77 -5.36
C GLN A 23 -0.09 -13.93 -4.40
N GLY A 24 -0.43 -13.82 -3.11
CA GLY A 24 -0.19 -14.89 -2.14
C GLY A 24 1.22 -14.95 -1.56
N THR A 25 2.03 -13.89 -1.74
CA THR A 25 3.41 -13.77 -1.21
C THR A 25 3.54 -12.54 -0.28
N PRO A 26 2.78 -12.50 0.83
CA PRO A 26 2.78 -11.35 1.74
C PRO A 26 4.15 -11.13 2.40
N GLY A 27 4.42 -9.89 2.85
CA GLY A 27 5.63 -9.54 3.61
C GLY A 27 6.87 -9.23 2.77
N SER A 28 6.74 -9.20 1.43
CA SER A 28 7.84 -8.74 0.56
C SER A 28 8.22 -7.29 0.89
N PRO A 29 9.52 -6.96 1.11
CA PRO A 29 9.95 -5.61 1.46
C PRO A 29 9.46 -4.58 0.46
N SER A 30 8.91 -3.46 0.94
CA SER A 30 8.31 -2.42 0.10
C SER A 30 9.00 -1.07 0.20
N GLU A 31 9.13 -0.43 -0.94
CA GLU A 31 9.33 1.01 -1.11
C GLU A 31 7.96 1.72 -1.12
N ILE A 32 7.96 3.04 -0.91
CA ILE A 32 6.73 3.85 -0.87
C ILE A 32 6.50 4.47 -2.24
N HIS A 33 5.39 4.08 -2.87
CA HIS A 33 4.91 4.65 -4.13
C HIS A 33 3.83 5.72 -3.85
N HIS A 34 3.96 6.89 -4.48
CA HIS A 34 2.93 7.94 -4.44
C HIS A 34 2.19 7.97 -5.77
N PRO A 35 0.88 7.69 -5.79
CA PRO A 35 0.13 7.65 -7.05
C PRO A 35 0.06 9.04 -7.67
N ARG A 36 -0.01 9.10 -9.00
CA ARG A 36 -0.05 10.40 -9.73
C ARG A 36 -1.46 10.90 -10.05
N LYS A 37 -2.46 10.03 -10.01
CA LYS A 37 -3.84 10.36 -10.42
C LYS A 37 -4.53 11.21 -9.35
N GLY A 38 -5.04 12.38 -9.74
CA GLY A 38 -5.85 13.25 -8.87
C GLY A 38 -5.11 14.40 -8.18
N THR A 39 -3.80 14.55 -8.39
CA THR A 39 -3.05 15.72 -7.92
C THR A 39 -2.85 16.72 -9.06
N GLY A 40 -3.03 18.02 -8.77
CA GLY A 40 -2.77 19.08 -9.75
C GLY A 40 -1.33 19.02 -10.28
N MET A 41 -1.09 19.58 -11.47
CA MET A 41 0.24 19.61 -12.10
C MET A 41 1.32 20.06 -11.09
N GLY A 42 2.27 19.16 -10.80
CA GLY A 42 3.40 19.42 -9.89
C GLY A 42 3.17 19.06 -8.42
N GLN A 43 2.00 18.56 -8.02
CA GLN A 43 1.73 18.16 -6.64
C GLN A 43 1.94 16.65 -6.41
N LYS A 44 2.69 16.33 -5.36
CA LYS A 44 2.85 14.96 -4.85
C LYS A 44 1.56 14.54 -4.13
N ALA A 45 1.12 13.30 -4.32
CA ALA A 45 0.00 12.74 -3.55
C ALA A 45 0.32 12.72 -2.05
N SER A 46 -0.75 12.81 -1.25
CA SER A 46 -0.66 12.75 0.21
C SER A 46 0.13 11.53 0.68
N HIS A 47 0.89 11.67 1.76
CA HIS A 47 1.54 10.52 2.39
C HIS A 47 0.54 9.46 2.87
N TYR A 48 -0.71 9.84 3.12
CA TYR A 48 -1.80 8.93 3.48
C TYR A 48 -2.42 8.18 2.28
N ASP A 49 -2.05 8.58 1.06
CA ASP A 49 -2.47 7.94 -0.19
C ASP A 49 -1.35 7.13 -0.83
N ALA A 50 -0.28 6.86 -0.08
CA ALA A 50 0.85 6.09 -0.57
C ALA A 50 0.55 4.58 -0.61
N ILE A 51 1.23 3.88 -1.50
CA ILE A 51 1.05 2.45 -1.78
C ILE A 51 2.39 1.75 -1.54
N PRO A 52 2.46 0.71 -0.69
CA PRO A 52 3.69 -0.05 -0.50
C PRO A 52 3.88 -1.05 -1.65
N LEU A 53 4.97 -0.91 -2.41
CA LEU A 53 5.33 -1.78 -3.53
C LEU A 53 6.77 -2.28 -3.38
N CYS A 54 7.05 -3.55 -3.70
CA CYS A 54 8.43 -4.06 -3.71
C CYS A 54 9.22 -3.42 -4.86
N PRO A 55 10.56 -3.46 -4.84
CA PRO A 55 11.36 -2.86 -5.92
C PRO A 55 10.94 -3.32 -7.32
N GLU A 56 10.57 -4.60 -7.48
CA GLU A 56 10.08 -5.13 -8.76
C GLU A 56 8.76 -4.49 -9.18
N HIS A 57 7.73 -4.51 -8.33
CA HIS A 57 6.42 -3.91 -8.64
C HIS A 57 6.41 -2.38 -8.61
N HIS A 58 7.41 -1.74 -8.02
CA HIS A 58 7.53 -0.29 -7.98
C HIS A 58 8.26 0.24 -9.23
N ARG A 59 9.49 -0.23 -9.46
CA ARG A 59 10.43 0.33 -10.45
C ARG A 59 11.12 -0.72 -11.33
N GLY A 60 10.84 -2.01 -11.13
CA GLY A 60 11.35 -3.11 -11.93
C GLY A 60 10.65 -3.22 -13.29
N ALA A 61 11.01 -4.25 -14.05
CA ALA A 61 10.52 -4.45 -15.42
C ALA A 61 9.00 -4.66 -15.46
N THR A 62 8.46 -5.32 -14.44
CA THR A 62 7.03 -5.53 -14.23
C THR A 62 6.40 -4.52 -13.27
N GLY A 63 7.13 -3.45 -12.94
CA GLY A 63 6.71 -2.43 -12.00
C GLY A 63 6.00 -1.25 -12.63
N ILE A 64 5.22 -0.53 -11.83
CA ILE A 64 4.40 0.58 -12.30
C ILE A 64 5.22 1.70 -12.94
N HIS A 65 6.44 1.98 -12.45
CA HIS A 65 7.35 2.93 -13.08
C HIS A 65 8.13 2.34 -14.27
N GLY A 66 8.25 1.02 -14.37
CA GLY A 66 8.96 0.35 -15.46
C GLY A 66 8.12 0.23 -16.73
N MET A 67 6.91 -0.34 -16.62
CA MET A 67 5.99 -0.51 -17.77
C MET A 67 5.00 0.65 -17.93
N GLY A 68 4.87 1.52 -16.93
CA GLY A 68 3.89 2.60 -16.90
C GLY A 68 2.50 2.14 -16.47
N VAL A 69 1.71 3.10 -15.95
CA VAL A 69 0.42 2.82 -15.28
C VAL A 69 -0.55 2.03 -16.16
N LYS A 70 -0.70 2.37 -17.44
CA LYS A 70 -1.64 1.69 -18.35
C LYS A 70 -1.28 0.21 -18.56
N ALA A 71 0.00 -0.07 -18.82
CA ALA A 71 0.46 -1.44 -19.03
C ALA A 71 0.41 -2.24 -17.72
N PHE A 72 0.76 -1.60 -16.59
CA PHE A 72 0.64 -2.19 -15.26
C PHE A 72 -0.80 -2.61 -14.96
N THR A 73 -1.77 -1.73 -15.19
CA THR A 73 -3.19 -2.05 -14.98
C THR A 73 -3.66 -3.19 -15.88
N ALA A 74 -3.25 -3.21 -17.14
CA ALA A 74 -3.59 -4.31 -18.04
C ALA A 74 -2.92 -5.64 -17.64
N HIS A 75 -1.69 -5.58 -17.11
CA HIS A 75 -0.92 -6.77 -16.76
C HIS A 75 -1.41 -7.44 -15.47
N TYR A 76 -1.76 -6.66 -14.45
CA TYR A 76 -2.22 -7.18 -13.15
C TYR A 76 -3.72 -7.11 -12.92
N ASP A 77 -4.48 -6.58 -13.88
CA ASP A 77 -5.92 -6.33 -13.77
C ASP A 77 -6.30 -5.48 -12.54
N ILE A 78 -5.43 -4.53 -12.18
CA ILE A 78 -5.64 -3.61 -11.04
C ILE A 78 -4.90 -2.29 -11.23
N ASP A 79 -5.55 -1.17 -10.90
CA ASP A 79 -4.97 0.16 -10.99
C ASP A 79 -4.46 0.69 -9.63
N GLU A 80 -3.84 1.87 -9.64
CA GLU A 80 -3.35 2.55 -8.42
C GLU A 80 -4.47 2.72 -7.37
N ALA A 81 -5.71 2.99 -7.81
CA ALA A 81 -6.84 3.19 -6.91
C ALA A 81 -7.26 1.89 -6.22
N GLY A 82 -7.28 0.78 -6.96
CA GLY A 82 -7.50 -0.57 -6.42
C GLY A 82 -6.43 -0.96 -5.40
N LEU A 83 -5.16 -0.74 -5.73
CA LEU A 83 -4.05 -1.02 -4.81
C LEU A 83 -4.13 -0.15 -3.54
N LEU A 84 -4.49 1.13 -3.67
CA LEU A 84 -4.67 2.03 -2.53
C LEU A 84 -5.86 1.60 -1.65
N HIS A 85 -6.98 1.20 -2.25
CA HIS A 85 -8.14 0.67 -1.51
C HIS A 85 -7.76 -0.53 -0.64
N ILE A 86 -7.02 -1.49 -1.22
CA ILE A 86 -6.58 -2.71 -0.52
C ILE A 86 -5.57 -2.36 0.57
N THR A 87 -4.63 -1.45 0.28
CA THR A 87 -3.66 -0.92 1.25
C THR A 87 -4.38 -0.36 2.48
N ARG A 88 -5.40 0.48 2.29
CA ARG A 88 -6.19 1.06 3.39
C ARG A 88 -6.91 -0.02 4.22
N ARG A 89 -7.44 -1.07 3.57
CA ARG A 89 -8.06 -2.20 4.28
C ARG A 89 -7.06 -2.99 5.12
N LEU A 90 -5.85 -3.22 4.61
CA LEU A 90 -4.77 -3.91 5.34
C LEU A 90 -4.30 -3.09 6.55
N VAL A 91 -4.16 -1.77 6.39
CA VAL A 91 -3.85 -0.87 7.51
C VAL A 91 -4.93 -0.94 8.58
N ALA A 92 -6.21 -0.84 8.19
CA ALA A 92 -7.32 -0.92 9.13
C ALA A 92 -7.36 -2.27 9.87
N HIS A 93 -7.19 -3.37 9.14
CA HIS A 93 -7.12 -4.72 9.73
C HIS A 93 -5.97 -4.84 10.74
N ASN A 94 -4.75 -4.40 10.37
CA ASN A 94 -3.59 -4.47 11.27
C ASN A 94 -3.74 -3.53 12.47
N ASP A 95 -4.36 -2.37 12.29
CA ASP A 95 -4.71 -1.47 13.38
C ASP A 95 -5.67 -2.17 14.34
N HIS A 96 -6.76 -2.79 13.86
CA HIS A 96 -7.68 -3.58 14.68
C HIS A 96 -6.98 -4.71 15.46
N LEU A 97 -6.09 -5.46 14.82
CA LEU A 97 -5.30 -6.50 15.49
C LEU A 97 -4.37 -5.91 16.57
N SER A 98 -3.77 -4.74 16.32
CA SER A 98 -2.85 -4.09 17.26
C SER A 98 -3.55 -3.51 18.49
N VAL A 99 -4.82 -3.09 18.40
CA VAL A 99 -5.61 -2.63 19.57
C VAL A 99 -6.09 -3.79 20.44
N GLY A 100 -5.98 -5.02 19.93
CA GLY A 100 -6.21 -6.24 20.66
C GLY A 100 -7.68 -6.65 20.70
N TRP A 101 -7.91 -7.88 20.28
CA TRP A 101 -8.91 -8.83 20.80
C TRP A 101 -8.77 -9.04 22.34
N ARG A 102 -8.34 -8.04 23.13
CA ARG A 102 -8.14 -8.16 24.57
C ARG A 102 -9.40 -7.87 25.40
N LYS A 103 -10.59 -7.74 24.80
CA LYS A 103 -11.81 -7.34 25.55
C LYS A 103 -13.13 -8.01 25.15
N SER A 104 -13.17 -9.28 24.69
CA SER A 104 -14.48 -9.92 24.46
C SER A 104 -14.50 -11.46 24.44
N ALA A 105 -13.59 -12.12 25.17
CA ALA A 105 -13.67 -13.57 25.42
C ALA A 105 -13.91 -13.92 26.91
N GLN A 106 -14.56 -13.03 27.66
CA GLN A 106 -15.29 -13.39 28.87
C GLN A 106 -16.77 -13.21 28.55
N VAL A 107 -17.36 -14.31 28.09
CA VAL A 107 -18.79 -14.56 28.25
C VAL A 107 -18.89 -15.42 29.50
N ASP A 108 -19.59 -14.91 30.51
CA ASP A 108 -19.93 -15.61 31.74
C ASP A 108 -20.85 -16.82 31.46
#